data_AF-A0A532V3X0-F1
#
_entry.id   AF-A0A532V3X0-F1
#
_cell.length_a   1.000
_cell.length_b   1.000
_cell.length_c   1.000
_cell.angle_alpha   90.00
_cell.angle_beta   90.00
_cell.angle_gamma   90.00
#
_symmetry.space_group_name_H-M   'P 1'
#
loop_
_entity.id
_entity.type
_entity.pdbx_description
1 polymer ?
#
loop_
_entity_poly.entity_id
_entity_poly.type
_entity_poly.pdbx_seq_one_letter_code
_entity_poly.pdbx_strand_id
1 'polypeptide(L)'
;MEKKYLETFIGKEMRSKIARYPTFGEVIYKSLAATYELLERTKRNYKLFAYVRKGEDRLHENILHIQMRFKSVHERDTLWDRAGEKLAENIKSGIKKATDPEEKLEIENILCAVRSEK
;
A
#
# COMPACT_ATOMS: atom_id res chain seq x y z
N MET A 1 -5.67 15.19 -0.80
CA MET A 1 -6.57 14.12 -0.32
C MET A 1 -6.58 14.11 1.20
N GLU A 2 -7.76 14.06 1.84
CA GLU A 2 -7.86 14.04 3.29
C GLU A 2 -7.50 12.66 3.88
N LYS A 3 -6.73 12.66 4.98
CA LYS A 3 -6.32 11.43 5.70
C LYS A 3 -7.51 10.56 6.11
N LYS A 4 -8.61 11.20 6.55
CA LYS A 4 -9.86 10.53 6.98
C LYS A 4 -10.50 9.70 5.86
N TYR A 5 -10.36 10.15 4.61
CA TYR A 5 -10.86 9.40 3.46
C TYR A 5 -10.02 8.13 3.21
N LEU A 6 -8.69 8.24 3.31
CA LEU A 6 -7.78 7.10 3.13
C LEU A 6 -8.00 5.98 4.15
N GLU A 7 -8.47 6.31 5.35
CA GLU A 7 -8.77 5.31 6.39
C GLU A 7 -9.87 4.32 5.98
N THR A 8 -10.70 4.67 4.99
CA THR A 8 -11.71 3.76 4.44
C THR A 8 -11.07 2.56 3.71
N PHE A 9 -9.84 2.71 3.22
CA PHE A 9 -9.09 1.64 2.55
C PHE A 9 -8.33 0.73 3.52
N ILE A 10 -8.20 1.11 4.79
CA ILE A 10 -7.28 0.45 5.74
C ILE A 10 -8.03 -0.58 6.59
N GLY A 11 -7.57 -1.83 6.59
CA GLY A 11 -8.06 -2.91 7.44
C GLY A 11 -7.68 -2.77 8.92
N LYS A 12 -8.40 -3.47 9.80
CA LYS A 12 -8.28 -3.34 11.26
C LYS A 12 -6.84 -3.54 11.77
N GLU A 13 -6.20 -4.66 11.40
CA GLU A 13 -4.84 -4.98 11.87
C GLU A 13 -3.81 -3.94 11.37
N MET A 14 -3.98 -3.46 10.14
CA MET A 14 -3.14 -2.40 9.57
C MET A 14 -3.29 -1.11 10.39
N ARG A 15 -4.51 -0.71 10.75
CA ARG A 15 -4.73 0.47 11.63
C ARG A 15 -4.05 0.32 12.98
N SER A 16 -4.08 -0.88 13.57
CA SER A 16 -3.37 -1.15 14.83
C SER A 16 -1.86 -0.95 14.70
N LYS A 17 -1.25 -1.41 13.60
CA LYS A 17 0.18 -1.15 13.32
C LYS A 17 0.46 0.34 13.11
N ILE A 18 -0.37 1.05 12.34
CA ILE A 18 -0.25 2.50 12.11
C ILE A 18 -0.29 3.29 13.43
N ALA A 19 -1.15 2.89 14.37
CA ALA A 19 -1.24 3.56 15.67
C ALA A 19 0.01 3.32 16.54
N ARG A 20 0.67 2.15 16.39
CA ARG A 20 1.89 1.79 17.10
C ARG A 20 3.15 2.40 16.48
N TYR A 21 3.18 2.50 15.16
CA TYR A 21 4.37 2.84 14.36
C TYR A 21 4.08 4.07 13.47
N PRO A 22 4.40 5.29 13.93
CA PRO A 22 4.05 6.54 13.23
C PRO A 22 4.70 6.69 11.84
N THR A 23 5.97 6.30 11.68
CA THR A 23 6.69 6.37 10.40
C THR A 23 6.09 5.37 9.42
N PHE A 24 5.80 4.15 9.90
CA PHE A 24 5.08 3.16 9.10
C PHE A 24 3.72 3.71 8.63
N GLY A 25 2.98 4.35 9.53
CA GLY A 25 1.75 5.07 9.19
C GLY A 25 1.94 6.08 8.07
N GLU A 26 2.97 6.93 8.17
CA GLU A 26 3.31 7.91 7.12
C GLU A 26 3.51 7.22 5.76
N VAL A 27 4.27 6.12 5.72
CA VAL A 27 4.54 5.35 4.49
C VAL A 27 3.25 4.80 3.89
N ILE A 28 2.36 4.23 4.71
CA ILE A 28 1.07 3.68 4.23
C ILE A 28 0.18 4.79 3.67
N TYR A 29 0.00 5.90 4.39
CA TYR A 29 -0.86 6.99 3.92
C TYR A 29 -0.32 7.63 2.63
N LYS A 30 0.99 7.86 2.54
CA LYS A 30 1.61 8.38 1.32
C LYS A 30 1.45 7.44 0.14
N SER A 31 1.65 6.15 0.36
CA SER A 31 1.53 5.15 -0.69
C SER A 31 0.09 4.98 -1.16
N LEU A 32 -0.88 5.00 -0.25
CA LEU A 32 -2.30 4.99 -0.59
C LEU A 32 -2.71 6.24 -1.37
N ALA A 33 -2.29 7.44 -0.94
CA ALA A 33 -2.59 8.69 -1.64
C ALA A 33 -2.01 8.67 -3.06
N ALA A 34 -0.75 8.28 -3.20
CA ALA A 34 -0.08 8.27 -4.50
C ALA A 34 -0.66 7.20 -5.45
N THR A 35 -1.08 6.06 -4.91
CA THR A 35 -1.78 5.01 -5.67
C THR A 35 -3.18 5.47 -6.07
N TYR A 36 -3.92 6.09 -5.16
CA TYR A 36 -5.23 6.67 -5.46
C TYR A 36 -5.14 7.68 -6.61
N GLU A 37 -4.17 8.60 -6.58
CA GLU A 37 -3.95 9.56 -7.66
C GLU A 37 -3.62 8.91 -9.01
N LEU A 38 -2.92 7.76 -9.01
CA LEU A 38 -2.73 6.97 -10.22
C LEU A 38 -4.04 6.39 -10.74
N LEU A 39 -4.87 5.87 -9.84
CA LEU A 39 -6.13 5.20 -10.17
C LEU A 39 -7.21 6.18 -10.63
N GLU A 40 -7.34 7.35 -10.01
CA GLU A 40 -8.30 8.38 -10.41
C GLU A 40 -8.11 8.83 -11.86
N ARG A 41 -6.87 8.88 -12.35
CA ARG A 41 -6.58 9.23 -13.76
C ARG A 41 -7.19 8.23 -14.74
N THR A 42 -7.46 7.01 -14.31
CA THR A 42 -8.06 5.99 -15.16
C THR A 42 -9.56 6.19 -15.38
N LYS A 43 -10.25 6.97 -14.53
CA LYS A 43 -11.72 7.18 -14.54
C LYS A 43 -12.54 5.88 -14.55
N ARG A 44 -12.00 4.79 -13.99
CA ARG A 44 -12.64 3.47 -13.96
C ARG A 44 -12.96 3.08 -12.53
N ASN A 45 -13.87 2.12 -12.38
CA ASN A 45 -14.11 1.50 -11.09
C ASN A 45 -12.87 0.71 -10.67
N TYR A 46 -12.42 0.97 -9.45
CA TYR A 46 -11.35 0.25 -8.80
C TYR A 46 -11.68 0.09 -7.32
N LYS A 47 -10.96 -0.81 -6.68
CA LYS A 47 -10.92 -0.95 -5.22
C LYS A 47 -9.47 -0.88 -4.77
N LEU A 48 -9.26 -0.14 -3.69
CA LEU A 48 -7.96 0.05 -3.06
C LEU A 48 -8.07 -0.39 -1.60
N PHE A 49 -7.12 -1.21 -1.14
CA PHE A 49 -7.11 -1.71 0.22
C PHE A 49 -5.69 -1.75 0.78
N ALA A 50 -5.53 -1.49 2.08
CA ALA A 50 -4.33 -1.76 2.84
C ALA A 50 -4.66 -2.73 3.97
N TYR A 51 -4.06 -3.92 3.98
CA TYR A 51 -4.35 -4.94 4.99
C TYR A 51 -3.13 -5.75 5.35
N VAL A 52 -3.19 -6.44 6.49
CA VAL A 52 -2.15 -7.35 6.92
C VAL A 52 -2.54 -8.77 6.49
N ARG A 53 -1.62 -9.47 5.81
CA ARG A 53 -1.77 -10.89 5.49
C ARG A 53 -0.88 -11.68 6.44
N LYS A 54 -1.45 -12.69 7.10
CA LYS A 54 -0.66 -13.61 7.93
C LYS A 54 0.15 -14.51 7.00
N GLY A 55 1.47 -14.36 7.02
CA GLY A 55 2.39 -15.28 6.36
C GLY A 55 2.55 -16.57 7.16
N GLU A 56 3.06 -17.62 6.50
CA GLU A 56 3.31 -18.92 7.13
C GLU A 56 4.48 -18.87 8.14
N ASP A 57 5.43 -17.96 7.94
CA ASP A 57 6.68 -17.87 8.72
C ASP A 57 6.68 -16.83 9.85
N ARG A 58 5.53 -16.60 10.50
CA ARG A 58 5.34 -15.59 11.58
C ARG A 58 5.59 -14.12 11.18
N LEU A 59 6.08 -13.85 9.98
CA LEU A 59 6.16 -12.52 9.40
C LEU A 59 4.82 -12.15 8.77
N HIS A 60 4.22 -11.09 9.30
CA HIS A 60 2.99 -10.53 8.76
C HIS A 60 3.34 -9.61 7.58
N GLU A 61 2.77 -9.87 6.42
CA GLU A 61 2.98 -9.03 5.24
C GLU A 61 2.00 -7.86 5.24
N ASN A 62 2.50 -6.66 4.96
CA ASN A 62 1.72 -5.44 4.92
C ASN A 62 1.35 -5.16 3.45
N ILE A 63 0.13 -5.50 3.03
CA ILE A 63 -0.26 -5.48 1.62
C ILE A 63 -0.99 -4.19 1.27
N LEU A 64 -0.54 -3.51 0.22
CA LEU A 64 -1.30 -2.51 -0.54
C LEU A 64 -1.87 -3.17 -1.80
N HIS A 65 -3.19 -3.32 -1.86
CA HIS A 65 -3.87 -4.08 -2.88
C HIS A 65 -4.75 -3.19 -3.76
N ILE A 66 -4.49 -3.26 -5.06
CA ILE A 66 -5.27 -2.65 -6.12
C ILE A 66 -6.06 -3.75 -6.83
N GLN A 67 -7.38 -3.57 -6.90
CA GLN A 67 -8.26 -4.45 -7.65
C GLN A 67 -9.06 -3.63 -8.66
N MET A 68 -8.95 -3.96 -9.95
CA MET A 68 -9.74 -3.30 -11.00
C MET A 68 -9.88 -4.21 -12.22
N ARG A 69 -10.84 -3.92 -13.08
CA ARG A 69 -10.94 -4.59 -14.39
C ARG A 69 -9.89 -4.03 -15.35
N PHE A 70 -9.04 -4.88 -15.92
CA PHE A 70 -8.06 -4.47 -16.94
C PHE A 70 -8.57 -4.73 -18.36
N LYS A 71 -8.17 -3.89 -19.30
CA LYS A 71 -8.40 -4.06 -20.75
C LYS A 71 -7.37 -4.99 -21.36
N SER A 72 -6.16 -5.01 -20.81
CA SER A 72 -5.06 -5.84 -21.28
C SER A 72 -4.08 -6.16 -20.15
N VAL A 73 -3.26 -7.17 -20.37
CA VAL A 73 -2.14 -7.51 -19.48
C VAL A 73 -1.15 -6.33 -19.37
N HIS A 74 -0.91 -5.62 -20.48
CA HIS A 74 -0.03 -4.46 -20.50
C HIS A 74 -0.54 -3.30 -19.61
N GLU A 75 -1.85 -3.05 -19.56
CA GLU A 75 -2.43 -2.05 -18.64
C GLU A 75 -2.18 -2.42 -17.18
N ARG A 76 -2.36 -3.71 -16.84
CA ARG A 76 -2.10 -4.24 -15.51
C ARG A 76 -0.64 -4.05 -15.11
N ASP A 77 0.28 -4.45 -15.99
CA ASP A 77 1.72 -4.42 -15.71
C ASP A 77 2.21 -2.98 -15.60
N THR A 78 1.75 -2.08 -16.48
CA THR A 78 2.05 -0.64 -16.38
C THR A 78 1.58 -0.05 -15.05
N LEU A 79 0.40 -0.46 -14.56
CA LEU A 79 -0.08 0.00 -13.26
C LEU A 79 0.72 -0.59 -12.10
N TRP A 80 1.07 -1.88 -12.19
CA TRP A 80 1.93 -2.56 -11.22
C TRP A 80 3.27 -1.84 -11.08
N ASP A 81 3.94 -1.55 -12.20
CA ASP A 81 5.25 -0.90 -12.20
C ASP A 81 5.16 0.49 -11.57
N ARG A 82 4.20 1.31 -12.00
CA ARG A 82 4.05 2.68 -11.49
C ARG A 82 3.64 2.74 -10.02
N ALA A 83 2.81 1.81 -9.56
CA ALA A 83 2.44 1.71 -8.15
C ALA A 83 3.64 1.21 -7.32
N GLY A 84 4.39 0.24 -7.85
CA GLY A 84 5.60 -0.31 -7.26
C GLY A 84 6.71 0.72 -7.08
N GLU A 85 6.97 1.55 -8.10
CA GLU A 85 7.95 2.65 -8.04
C GLU A 85 7.62 3.63 -6.90
N LYS A 86 6.37 4.10 -6.84
CA LYS A 86 5.91 5.03 -5.79
C LYS A 86 6.01 4.41 -4.40
N LEU A 87 5.67 3.12 -4.28
CA LEU A 87 5.80 2.40 -3.03
C LEU A 87 7.28 2.29 -2.61
N ALA A 88 8.17 1.92 -3.52
CA ALA A 88 9.59 1.78 -3.25
C ALA A 88 10.22 3.10 -2.77
N GLU A 89 9.85 4.23 -3.37
CA GLU A 89 10.28 5.56 -2.92
C GLU A 89 9.84 5.87 -1.49
N ASN A 90 8.57 5.57 -1.17
CA ASN A 90 8.02 5.80 0.17
C ASN A 90 8.64 4.86 1.22
N ILE A 91 8.85 3.59 0.90
CA ILE A 91 9.55 2.61 1.75
C ILE A 91 10.97 3.10 2.04
N LYS A 92 11.73 3.48 1.00
CA LYS A 92 13.10 3.98 1.15
C LYS A 92 13.15 5.24 2.02
N SER A 93 12.19 6.15 1.86
CA SER A 93 12.09 7.32 2.72
C SER A 93 11.71 6.95 4.15
N GLY A 94 10.83 5.97 4.35
CA GLY A 94 10.40 5.49 5.66
C GLY A 94 11.53 4.84 6.44
N ILE A 95 12.27 3.93 5.83
CA ILE A 95 13.41 3.23 6.45
C ILE A 95 14.48 4.22 6.93
N LYS A 96 14.73 5.29 6.17
CA LYS A 96 15.68 6.36 6.56
C LYS A 96 15.21 7.16 7.77
N LYS A 97 13.90 7.28 7.97
CA LYS A 97 13.29 8.06 9.06
C LYS A 97 13.08 7.24 10.33
N ALA A 98 12.70 5.97 10.18
CA ALA A 98 12.41 5.10 11.30
C ALA A 98 13.69 4.88 12.14
N THR A 99 13.54 5.00 13.46
CA THR A 99 14.63 4.74 14.41
C THR A 99 14.45 3.40 15.11
N ASP A 100 13.20 2.97 15.32
CA ASP A 100 12.85 1.67 15.88
C ASP A 100 13.10 0.52 14.86
N PRO A 101 13.91 -0.49 15.21
CA PRO A 101 14.12 -1.67 14.37
C PRO A 101 12.84 -2.44 14.03
N GLU A 102 11.87 -2.53 14.94
CA GLU A 102 10.60 -3.20 14.66
C GLU A 102 9.79 -2.42 13.61
N GLU A 103 9.75 -1.09 13.74
CA GLU A 103 9.10 -0.22 12.75
C GLU A 103 9.77 -0.32 11.37
N LYS A 104 11.11 -0.41 11.32
CA LYS A 104 11.82 -0.62 10.04
C LYS A 104 11.42 -1.92 9.38
N LEU A 105 11.36 -3.01 10.13
CA LEU A 105 10.91 -4.31 9.62
C LEU A 105 9.48 -4.24 9.10
N GLU A 106 8.59 -3.52 9.78
CA GLU A 106 7.21 -3.32 9.31
C GLU A 106 7.16 -2.55 7.98
N ILE A 107 8.02 -1.54 7.81
CA ILE A 107 8.13 -0.77 6.55
C ILE A 107 8.72 -1.62 5.41
N GLU A 108 9.74 -2.44 5.71
CA GLU A 108 10.37 -3.35 4.74
C GLU A 108 9.42 -4.43 4.24
N ASN A 109 8.49 -4.87 5.10
CA ASN A 109 7.49 -5.89 4.77
C ASN A 109 6.26 -5.36 4.03
N ILE A 110 6.30 -4.12 3.50
CA ILE A 110 5.20 -3.59 2.69
C ILE A 110 5.32 -4.09 1.25
N LEU A 111 4.24 -4.70 0.75
CA LEU A 111 4.15 -5.25 -0.61
C LEU A 111 3.01 -4.59 -1.39
N CYS A 112 3.20 -4.44 -2.71
CA CYS A 112 2.14 -4.07 -3.63
C CYS A 112 1.54 -5.32 -4.27
N ALA A 113 0.22 -5.37 -4.39
CA ALA A 113 -0.51 -6.39 -5.11
C ALA A 113 -1.49 -5.75 -6.08
N VAL A 114 -1.49 -6.19 -7.34
CA VAL A 114 -2.49 -5.80 -8.34
C VAL A 114 -3.23 -7.03 -8.84
N ARG A 115 -4.56 -7.02 -8.80
CA ARG A 115 -5.42 -8.12 -9.27
C ARG A 115 -6.51 -7.64 -10.21
N SER A 116 -6.78 -8.44 -11.25
CA SER A 116 -7.94 -8.20 -12.12
C SER A 116 -9.22 -8.58 -11.40
N GLU A 117 -10.26 -7.75 -11.53
CA GLU A 117 -11.64 -8.21 -11.32
C GLU A 117 -11.97 -9.26 -12.38
N LYS A 118 -12.67 -10.33 -11.97
CA LYS A 118 -13.26 -11.33 -12.87
C LYS A 118 -14.51 -10.76 -13.52
#